data_AF-A0A7W9QHV8-F1
#
_entry.id   AF-A0A7W9QHV8-F1
#
_cell.length_a   1.000
_cell.length_b   1.000
_cell.length_c   1.000
_cell.angle_alpha   90.00
_cell.angle_beta   90.00
_cell.angle_gamma   90.00
#
_symmetry.space_group_name_H-M   'P 1'
#
loop_
_entity.id
_entity.type
_entity.pdbx_description
1 polymer ?
#
loop_
_entity_poly.entity_id
_entity_poly.type
_entity_poly.pdbx_seq_one_letter_code
_entity_poly.pdbx_strand_id
1 'polypeptide(L)'
;MKLVASFAAALLTFSIVGPASASSSCDARAVVVVELDVYDGHEVMRINEVEPKSGAAFDDFFKNCARKTVVLASPSSTISQLLNIRFFIGKIGLKASKENFFVFAARPGGRTMTYLETFATIKYTRNKDELLKITEDPPQESNYL
;
A
#
# COMPACT_ATOMS: atom_id res chain seq x y z
N MET A 1 13.88 36.59 -58.79
CA MET A 1 13.89 36.60 -57.31
C MET A 1 13.59 35.19 -56.83
N LYS A 2 14.52 34.56 -56.10
CA LYS A 2 14.42 33.16 -55.64
C LYS A 2 13.51 33.09 -54.42
N LEU A 3 12.40 32.36 -54.52
CA LEU A 3 11.57 31.96 -53.37
C LEU A 3 12.32 30.87 -52.61
N VAL A 4 12.93 31.23 -51.48
CA VAL A 4 13.52 30.28 -50.54
C VAL A 4 12.40 29.75 -49.67
N ALA A 5 12.01 28.50 -49.93
CA ALA A 5 11.20 27.71 -49.02
C ALA A 5 11.97 27.53 -47.70
N SER A 6 11.38 27.95 -46.59
CA SER A 6 11.91 27.67 -45.25
C SER A 6 10.87 26.85 -44.50
N PHE A 7 10.96 25.52 -44.65
CA PHE A 7 10.31 24.54 -43.80
C PHE A 7 10.97 24.62 -42.42
N ALA A 8 10.36 25.35 -41.48
CA ALA A 8 10.71 25.26 -40.07
C ALA A 8 10.16 23.94 -39.53
N ALA A 9 10.97 22.88 -39.61
CA ALA A 9 10.73 21.64 -38.92
C ALA A 9 10.85 21.88 -37.40
N ALA A 10 9.73 22.19 -36.75
CA ALA A 10 9.61 22.12 -35.31
C ALA A 10 9.71 20.64 -34.90
N LEU A 11 10.93 20.17 -34.66
CA LEU A 11 11.19 18.96 -33.91
C LEU A 11 10.63 19.16 -32.51
N LEU A 12 9.36 18.78 -32.32
CA LEU A 12 8.79 18.44 -31.03
C LEU A 12 9.57 17.23 -30.52
N THR A 13 10.69 17.48 -29.86
CA THR A 13 11.31 16.52 -28.95
C THR A 13 10.31 16.29 -27.83
N PHE A 14 9.40 15.33 -28.06
CA PHE A 14 8.68 14.65 -27.01
C PHE A 14 9.74 14.07 -26.07
N SER A 15 10.05 14.82 -25.02
CA SER A 15 10.66 14.25 -23.84
C SER A 15 9.65 13.23 -23.33
N ILE A 16 9.84 11.97 -23.72
CA ILE A 16 9.22 10.83 -23.06
C ILE A 16 9.81 10.86 -21.65
N VAL A 17 9.21 11.66 -20.77
CA VAL A 17 9.37 11.49 -19.34
C VAL A 17 8.63 10.19 -19.05
N GLY A 18 9.33 9.06 -19.23
CA GLY A 18 8.88 7.79 -18.69
C GLY A 18 8.62 8.00 -17.18
N PRO A 19 7.69 7.25 -16.58
CA PRO A 19 7.42 7.37 -15.15
C PRO A 19 8.73 7.04 -14.42
N ALA A 20 9.43 8.07 -13.95
CA ALA A 20 10.62 7.93 -13.15
C ALA A 20 10.20 7.37 -11.78
N SER A 21 10.12 6.04 -11.73
CA SER A 21 10.44 5.17 -10.61
C SER A 21 10.00 5.66 -9.23
N ALA A 22 8.69 5.78 -9.01
CA ALA A 22 8.12 5.78 -7.67
C ALA A 22 8.58 4.57 -6.83
N SER A 23 8.92 3.45 -7.47
CA SER A 23 9.53 2.28 -6.81
C SER A 23 10.76 2.65 -5.99
N SER A 24 11.66 3.48 -6.52
CA SER A 24 12.89 3.89 -5.83
C SER A 24 12.62 4.69 -4.54
N SER A 25 11.52 5.44 -4.49
CA SER A 25 11.09 6.19 -3.32
C SER A 25 10.44 5.29 -2.26
N CYS A 26 9.70 4.27 -2.70
CA CYS A 26 9.11 3.29 -1.78
C CYS A 26 10.17 2.36 -1.19
N ASP A 27 11.21 2.00 -1.95
CA ASP A 27 12.30 1.12 -1.50
C ASP A 27 13.12 1.72 -0.35
N ALA A 28 13.10 3.06 -0.19
CA ALA A 28 13.74 3.74 0.94
C ALA A 28 13.07 3.46 2.29
N ARG A 29 11.82 2.97 2.31
CA ARG A 29 11.08 2.61 3.53
C ARG A 29 10.83 1.12 3.56
N ALA A 30 11.11 0.48 4.71
CA ALA A 30 10.96 -0.96 4.82
C ALA A 30 9.49 -1.40 4.88
N VAL A 31 8.67 -0.71 5.69
CA VAL A 31 7.26 -1.08 5.93
C VAL A 31 6.35 0.15 6.04
N VAL A 32 5.16 0.04 5.47
CA VAL A 32 4.01 0.93 5.70
C VAL A 32 2.89 0.12 6.33
N VAL A 33 2.25 0.68 7.35
CA VAL A 33 1.12 0.05 8.04
C VAL A 33 -0.14 0.79 7.65
N VAL A 34 -1.13 0.06 7.14
CA VAL A 34 -2.46 0.55 6.79
C VAL A 34 -3.46 -0.10 7.72
N GLU A 35 -4.14 0.69 8.54
CA GLU A 35 -5.22 0.20 9.39
C GLU A 35 -6.55 0.48 8.70
N LEU A 36 -7.41 -0.53 8.64
CA LEU A 36 -8.78 -0.42 8.12
C LEU A 36 -9.74 -0.71 9.26
N ASP A 37 -10.77 0.12 9.39
CA ASP A 37 -11.84 -0.07 10.38
C ASP A 37 -13.16 0.51 9.88
N VAL A 38 -14.23 0.24 10.60
CA VAL A 38 -15.53 0.89 10.43
C VAL A 38 -15.98 1.43 11.78
N TYR A 39 -16.13 2.74 11.88
CA TYR A 39 -16.55 3.45 13.08
C TYR A 39 -17.85 4.21 12.81
N ASP A 40 -18.89 3.96 13.61
CA ASP A 40 -20.23 4.54 13.44
C ASP A 40 -20.79 4.45 12.01
N GLY A 41 -20.52 3.35 11.32
CA GLY A 41 -20.96 3.11 9.93
C GLY A 41 -20.11 3.80 8.86
N HIS A 42 -19.02 4.45 9.25
CA HIS A 42 -18.08 5.10 8.35
C HIS A 42 -16.79 4.29 8.20
N GLU A 43 -16.37 4.09 6.94
CA GLU A 43 -15.08 3.47 6.62
C GLU A 43 -13.93 4.40 7.07
N VAL A 44 -13.04 3.89 7.92
CA VAL A 44 -11.85 4.60 8.41
C VAL A 44 -10.60 3.90 7.89
N MET A 45 -9.67 4.69 7.35
CA MET A 45 -8.35 4.22 6.92
C MET A 45 -7.27 5.08 7.59
N ARG A 46 -6.28 4.43 8.22
CA ARG A 46 -5.11 5.12 8.77
C ARG A 46 -3.85 4.58 8.11
N ILE A 47 -2.91 5.48 7.80
CA ILE A 47 -1.62 5.15 7.22
C ILE A 47 -0.57 5.57 8.25
N ASN A 48 0.18 4.62 8.80
CA ASN A 48 1.13 4.87 9.88
C ASN A 48 0.49 5.65 11.05
N GLU A 49 -0.69 5.20 11.50
CA GLU A 49 -1.49 5.82 12.59
C GLU A 49 -2.14 7.18 12.25
N VAL A 50 -1.89 7.72 11.06
CA VAL A 50 -2.47 9.00 10.61
C VAL A 50 -3.66 8.74 9.71
N GLU A 51 -4.82 9.31 10.04
CA GLU A 51 -5.98 9.33 9.16
C GLU A 51 -5.79 10.39 8.06
N PRO A 52 -5.76 10.00 6.77
CA PRO A 52 -5.64 10.96 5.68
C PRO A 52 -6.82 11.92 5.67
N LYS A 53 -6.57 13.15 5.19
CA LYS A 53 -7.67 14.08 4.93
C LYS A 53 -8.59 13.50 3.84
N SER A 54 -9.87 13.86 3.90
CA SER A 54 -10.85 13.45 2.88
C SER A 54 -10.33 13.76 1.47
N GLY A 55 -10.38 12.76 0.58
CA GLY A 55 -9.86 12.84 -0.79
C GLY A 55 -8.33 12.72 -0.95
N ALA A 56 -7.54 12.78 0.13
CA ALA A 56 -6.07 12.73 0.09
C ALA A 56 -5.49 11.33 0.39
N ALA A 57 -6.34 10.33 0.58
CA ALA A 57 -5.96 8.94 0.91
C ALA A 57 -4.87 8.37 0.00
N PHE A 58 -4.99 8.57 -1.31
CA PHE A 58 -4.00 8.09 -2.27
C PHE A 58 -2.66 8.83 -2.14
N ASP A 59 -2.69 10.16 -2.05
CA ASP A 59 -1.46 10.97 -1.95
C ASP A 59 -0.70 10.68 -0.66
N ASP A 60 -1.41 10.49 0.45
CA ASP A 60 -0.81 10.14 1.73
C ASP A 60 -0.25 8.71 1.70
N PHE A 61 -0.93 7.77 1.04
CA PHE A 61 -0.39 6.43 0.78
C PHE A 61 0.88 6.51 -0.07
N PHE A 62 0.85 7.26 -1.16
CA PHE A 62 1.98 7.44 -2.07
C PHE A 62 3.21 8.03 -1.35
N LYS A 63 3.02 9.07 -0.54
CA LYS A 63 4.11 9.69 0.24
C LYS A 63 4.73 8.73 1.27
N ASN A 64 3.92 7.83 1.81
CA ASN A 64 4.33 6.87 2.84
C ASN A 64 4.65 5.48 2.29
N CYS A 65 4.65 5.31 0.96
CA CYS A 65 4.86 4.00 0.36
C CYS A 65 6.19 3.38 0.82
N ALA A 66 6.19 2.06 0.89
CA ALA A 66 7.29 1.26 1.39
C ALA A 66 7.42 -0.04 0.59
N ARG A 67 8.57 -0.70 0.72
CA ARG A 67 8.83 -2.01 0.12
C ARG A 67 7.78 -3.05 0.53
N LYS A 68 7.29 -3.00 1.77
CA LYS A 68 6.24 -3.88 2.28
C LYS A 68 5.05 -3.08 2.79
N THR A 69 3.85 -3.50 2.43
CA THR A 69 2.59 -2.97 2.94
C THR A 69 1.96 -4.01 3.85
N VAL A 70 1.74 -3.64 5.10
CA VAL A 70 0.98 -4.43 6.08
C VAL A 70 -0.37 -3.78 6.28
N VAL A 71 -1.44 -4.53 6.05
CA VAL A 71 -2.81 -4.12 6.27
C VAL A 71 -3.33 -4.78 7.54
N LEU A 72 -3.70 -3.99 8.54
CA LEU A 72 -4.40 -4.42 9.74
C LEU A 72 -5.88 -4.13 9.55
N ALA A 73 -6.64 -5.13 9.13
CA ALA A 73 -8.07 -5.00 8.87
C ALA A 73 -8.87 -5.42 10.11
N SER A 74 -9.66 -4.49 10.65
CA SER A 74 -10.65 -4.81 11.67
C SER A 74 -11.63 -5.88 11.16
N PRO A 75 -12.19 -6.74 12.01
CA PRO A 75 -13.25 -7.66 11.60
C PRO A 75 -14.49 -6.97 11.01
N SER A 76 -14.68 -5.68 11.28
CA SER A 76 -15.74 -4.85 10.70
C SER A 76 -15.36 -4.21 9.35
N SER A 77 -14.10 -4.30 8.93
CA SER A 77 -13.65 -3.75 7.65
C SER A 77 -14.37 -4.38 6.46
N THR A 78 -14.64 -3.54 5.47
CA THR A 78 -15.33 -3.96 4.26
C THR A 78 -14.36 -4.53 3.22
N ILE A 79 -14.88 -5.36 2.30
CA ILE A 79 -14.11 -5.85 1.15
C ILE A 79 -13.69 -4.68 0.25
N SER A 80 -14.51 -3.63 0.13
CA SER A 80 -14.20 -2.42 -0.64
C SER A 80 -12.93 -1.73 -0.13
N GLN A 81 -12.77 -1.59 1.19
CA GLN A 81 -11.55 -1.02 1.77
C GLN A 81 -10.30 -1.82 1.36
N LEU A 82 -10.35 -3.15 1.42
CA LEU A 82 -9.23 -4.01 1.01
C LEU A 82 -8.89 -3.87 -0.47
N LEU A 83 -9.91 -3.79 -1.34
CA LEU A 83 -9.72 -3.61 -2.78
C LEU A 83 -9.12 -2.23 -3.10
N ASN A 84 -9.53 -1.18 -2.39
CA ASN A 84 -9.00 0.17 -2.57
C ASN A 84 -7.49 0.24 -2.32
N ILE A 85 -6.98 -0.44 -1.27
CA ILE A 85 -5.53 -0.47 -1.00
C ILE A 85 -4.77 -1.17 -2.13
N ARG A 86 -5.29 -2.31 -2.62
CA ARG A 86 -4.67 -3.03 -3.75
C ARG A 86 -4.63 -2.15 -5.01
N PHE A 87 -5.67 -1.38 -5.24
CA PHE A 87 -5.75 -0.42 -6.34
C PHE A 87 -4.73 0.73 -6.19
N PHE A 88 -4.56 1.28 -4.97
CA PHE A 88 -3.55 2.32 -4.71
C PHE A 88 -2.14 1.84 -4.98
N ILE A 89 -1.79 0.63 -4.54
CA ILE A 89 -0.51 -0.03 -4.82
C ILE A 89 -0.29 -0.14 -6.34
N GLY A 90 -1.31 -0.60 -7.08
CA GLY A 90 -1.28 -0.68 -8.55
C GLY A 90 -1.00 0.67 -9.22
N LYS A 91 -1.64 1.74 -8.75
CA LYS A 91 -1.49 3.10 -9.29
C LYS A 91 -0.08 3.67 -9.12
N ILE A 92 0.66 3.24 -8.10
CA ILE A 92 2.02 3.72 -7.83
C ILE A 92 3.09 2.83 -8.50
N GLY A 93 2.68 1.93 -9.39
CA GLY A 93 3.56 1.05 -10.14
C GLY A 93 4.04 -0.19 -9.37
N LEU A 94 3.44 -0.48 -8.21
CA LEU A 94 3.70 -1.69 -7.45
C LEU A 94 2.59 -2.72 -7.70
N LYS A 95 2.93 -4.01 -7.66
CA LYS A 95 1.92 -5.08 -7.70
C LYS A 95 1.78 -5.67 -6.32
N ALA A 96 0.56 -5.75 -5.79
CA ALA A 96 0.29 -6.47 -4.56
C ALA A 96 0.58 -7.97 -4.78
N SER A 97 1.52 -8.52 -4.03
CA SER A 97 2.00 -9.90 -4.11
C SER A 97 2.27 -10.45 -2.71
N LYS A 98 2.55 -11.75 -2.60
CA LYS A 98 2.87 -12.39 -1.31
C LYS A 98 4.19 -11.88 -0.70
N GLU A 99 5.03 -11.20 -1.46
CA GLU A 99 6.34 -10.70 -1.00
C GLU A 99 6.26 -9.29 -0.40
N ASN A 100 5.22 -8.51 -0.76
CA ASN A 100 5.14 -7.09 -0.45
C ASN A 100 3.77 -6.63 0.08
N PHE A 101 2.76 -7.50 0.13
CA PHE A 101 1.42 -7.14 0.59
C PHE A 101 0.86 -8.21 1.54
N PHE A 102 0.68 -7.82 2.80
CA PHE A 102 0.30 -8.72 3.88
C PHE A 102 -0.95 -8.20 4.57
N VAL A 103 -1.99 -9.03 4.68
CA VAL A 103 -3.26 -8.63 5.31
C VAL A 103 -3.49 -9.48 6.55
N PHE A 104 -3.69 -8.81 7.67
CA PHE A 104 -4.04 -9.43 8.95
C PHE A 104 -5.43 -8.98 9.36
N ALA A 105 -6.29 -9.93 9.72
CA ALA A 105 -7.46 -9.61 10.53
C ALA A 105 -6.99 -9.27 11.95
N ALA A 106 -7.18 -8.03 12.37
CA ALA A 106 -6.64 -7.52 13.61
C ALA A 106 -7.58 -6.47 14.20
N ARG A 107 -7.91 -6.61 15.49
CA ARG A 107 -8.65 -5.58 16.23
C ARG A 107 -7.66 -4.71 17.03
N PRO A 108 -7.75 -3.37 16.98
CA PRO A 108 -6.95 -2.51 17.85
C PRO A 108 -7.09 -2.90 19.32
N GLY A 109 -5.95 -3.10 20.01
CA GLY A 109 -5.93 -3.55 21.40
C GLY A 109 -6.29 -5.03 21.62
N GLY A 110 -6.49 -5.80 20.54
CA GLY A 110 -6.68 -7.25 20.61
C GLY A 110 -5.43 -7.98 21.11
N ARG A 111 -5.61 -9.24 21.54
CA ARG A 111 -4.49 -10.10 21.96
C ARG A 111 -3.76 -10.75 20.79
N THR A 112 -4.48 -10.98 19.69
CA THR A 112 -4.02 -11.71 18.52
C THR A 112 -4.43 -11.03 17.23
N MET A 113 -3.74 -11.38 16.16
CA MET A 113 -4.11 -11.08 14.78
C MET A 113 -3.94 -12.33 13.92
N THR A 114 -4.75 -12.45 12.88
CA THR A 114 -4.77 -13.62 12.00
C THR A 114 -4.28 -13.22 10.62
N TYR A 115 -3.23 -13.86 10.12
CA TYR A 115 -2.75 -13.64 8.76
C TYR A 115 -3.73 -14.26 7.77
N LEU A 116 -4.33 -13.46 6.89
CA LEU A 116 -5.44 -13.90 6.06
C LEU A 116 -5.04 -14.84 4.91
N GLU A 117 -3.75 -14.89 4.56
CA GLU A 117 -3.27 -15.79 3.50
C GLU A 117 -3.22 -17.25 3.98
N THR A 118 -2.80 -17.48 5.23
CA THR A 118 -2.57 -18.83 5.80
C THR A 118 -3.48 -19.16 6.98
N PHE A 119 -4.28 -18.21 7.45
CA PHE A 119 -5.09 -18.29 8.68
C PHE A 119 -4.29 -18.56 9.97
N ALA A 120 -2.97 -18.39 9.91
CA ALA A 120 -2.10 -18.43 11.07
C ALA A 120 -2.46 -17.31 12.07
N THR A 121 -2.60 -17.67 13.34
CA THR A 121 -2.89 -16.70 14.41
C THR A 121 -1.62 -16.42 15.19
N ILE A 122 -1.26 -15.14 15.30
CA ILE A 122 -0.06 -14.67 16.02
C ILE A 122 -0.43 -13.58 17.02
N LYS A 123 0.52 -13.22 17.90
CA LYS A 123 0.34 -12.11 18.85
C LYS A 123 0.07 -10.81 18.07
N TYR A 124 -0.89 -10.03 18.56
CA TYR A 124 -1.18 -8.72 18.00
C TYR A 124 0.02 -7.77 18.20
N THR A 125 0.37 -7.03 17.15
CA THR A 125 1.35 -5.95 17.22
C THR A 125 1.05 -4.87 16.20
N ARG A 126 1.45 -3.64 16.52
CA ARG A 126 1.52 -2.50 15.60
C ARG A 126 2.95 -2.00 15.42
N ASN A 127 3.91 -2.59 16.14
CA ASN A 127 5.29 -2.16 16.07
C ASN A 127 5.84 -2.47 14.67
N LYS A 128 6.35 -1.45 13.98
CA LYS A 128 6.83 -1.56 12.59
C LYS A 128 7.98 -2.54 12.44
N ASP A 129 8.90 -2.62 13.41
CA ASP A 129 10.05 -3.52 13.34
C ASP A 129 9.61 -4.98 13.56
N GLU A 130 8.66 -5.22 14.46
CA GLU A 130 8.06 -6.55 14.63
C GLU A 130 7.28 -6.97 13.39
N LEU A 131 6.48 -6.08 12.82
CA LEU A 131 5.75 -6.33 11.57
C LEU A 131 6.72 -6.59 10.41
N LEU A 132 7.83 -5.87 10.32
CA LEU A 132 8.85 -6.12 9.31
C LEU A 132 9.41 -7.54 9.43
N LYS A 133 9.79 -7.97 10.64
CA LYS A 133 10.27 -9.35 10.88
C LYS A 133 9.22 -10.39 10.50
N ILE A 134 7.97 -10.19 10.91
CA ILE A 134 6.84 -11.08 10.56
C ILE A 134 6.68 -11.17 9.04
N THR A 135 6.86 -10.08 8.30
CA THR A 135 6.74 -10.13 6.83
C THR A 135 7.99 -10.65 6.12
N GLU A 136 9.13 -10.75 6.79
CA GLU A 136 10.35 -11.39 6.25
C GLU A 136 10.27 -12.91 6.35
N ASP A 137 9.63 -13.40 7.40
CA ASP A 137 9.29 -14.80 7.58
C ASP A 137 7.79 -14.95 7.93
N PRO A 138 6.90 -14.89 6.92
CA PRO A 138 5.46 -14.90 7.14
C PRO A 138 4.98 -16.20 7.81
N PRO A 139 3.99 -16.14 8.72
CA PRO A 139 3.47 -17.33 9.37
C PRO A 139 2.88 -18.34 8.37
N GLN A 140 3.37 -19.58 8.39
CA GLN A 140 3.00 -20.63 7.42
C GLN A 140 1.94 -21.61 7.94
N GLU A 141 1.86 -21.83 9.25
CA GLU A 141 0.98 -22.84 9.83
C GLU A 141 -0.40 -22.27 10.19
N SER A 142 -1.45 -22.89 9.64
CA SER A 142 -2.82 -22.66 10.05
C SER A 142 -3.09 -23.38 11.37
N ASN A 143 -3.60 -22.67 12.38
CA ASN A 143 -4.11 -23.27 13.61
C ASN A 143 -5.56 -23.77 13.47
N TYR A 144 -6.09 -23.83 12.24
CA TYR A 144 -7.47 -24.23 11.92
C TYR A 144 -7.58 -25.62 11.27
N LEU A 145 -6.53 -26.45 11.35
CA LEU A 145 -6.50 -27.82 10.84
C LEU A 145 -6.38 -28.84 11.97
#